data_AF-A0A419JAT8-F1
#
_entry.id   AF-A0A419JAT8-F1
#
_cell.length_a   1.000
_cell.length_b   1.000
_cell.length_c   1.000
_cell.angle_alpha   90.00
_cell.angle_beta   90.00
_cell.angle_gamma   90.00
#
_symmetry.space_group_name_H-M   'P 1'
#
loop_
_entity.id
_entity.type
_entity.pdbx_description
1 polymer ?
#
loop_
_entity_poly.entity_id
_entity_poly.type
_entity_poly.pdbx_seq_one_letter_code
_entity_poly.pdbx_strand_id
1 'polypeptide(L)'
;MRAIVAQRHQIAIPEEICKKSKIAIGDTVDISYERGKLLIEKIDESWEKVMKETKGAWSEHPVFKEMDDAIEIVNWMRGKE
;
A
#
# COMPACT_ATOMS: atom_id res chain seq x y z
N MET A 1 -21.73 -12.42 -8.94
CA MET A 1 -21.01 -13.57 -8.37
C MET A 1 -21.39 -13.69 -6.91
N ARG A 2 -21.60 -14.90 -6.38
CA ARG A 2 -21.99 -15.11 -4.96
C ARG A 2 -20.91 -16.00 -4.32
N ALA A 3 -20.41 -15.61 -3.15
CA ALA A 3 -19.49 -16.41 -2.36
C ALA A 3 -20.22 -16.90 -1.11
N ILE A 4 -19.89 -18.10 -0.65
CA ILE A 4 -20.41 -18.68 0.59
C ILE A 4 -19.37 -18.47 1.68
N VAL A 5 -19.83 -18.09 2.87
CA VAL A 5 -18.98 -18.06 4.06
C VAL A 5 -18.71 -19.49 4.50
N ALA A 6 -17.45 -19.92 4.42
CA ALA A 6 -17.00 -21.24 4.84
C ALA A 6 -16.89 -21.33 6.37
N GLN A 7 -16.55 -22.52 6.86
CA GLN A 7 -16.27 -22.72 8.29
C GLN A 7 -15.17 -21.75 8.76
N ARG A 8 -15.29 -21.26 10.00
CA ARG A 8 -14.40 -20.24 10.59
C ARG A 8 -14.52 -18.84 9.97
N HIS A 9 -15.67 -18.49 9.40
CA HIS A 9 -15.95 -17.15 8.85
C HIS A 9 -15.03 -16.76 7.68
N GLN A 10 -14.52 -17.75 6.94
CA GLN A 10 -13.66 -17.50 5.78
C GLN A 10 -14.49 -17.27 4.52
N ILE A 11 -14.07 -16.35 3.66
CA ILE A 11 -14.68 -16.15 2.34
C ILE A 11 -13.63 -16.51 1.29
N ALA A 12 -13.95 -17.50 0.45
CA ALA A 12 -13.11 -17.83 -0.68
C ALA A 12 -13.28 -16.74 -1.76
N ILE A 13 -12.22 -15.97 -2.01
CA ILE A 13 -12.18 -15.02 -3.11
C ILE A 13 -11.91 -15.80 -4.40
N PRO A 14 -12.80 -15.72 -5.41
CA PRO A 14 -12.60 -16.42 -6.67
C PRO A 14 -11.31 -16.00 -7.38
N GLU A 15 -10.67 -16.95 -8.08
CA GLU A 15 -9.39 -16.71 -8.78
C GLU A 15 -9.43 -15.53 -9.75
N GLU A 16 -10.56 -15.30 -10.43
CA GLU A 16 -10.72 -14.17 -11.35
C GLU A 16 -10.57 -12.82 -10.64
N ILE A 17 -11.06 -12.72 -9.40
CA ILE A 17 -10.93 -11.49 -8.60
C ILE A 17 -9.49 -11.34 -8.16
N CYS A 18 -8.86 -12.40 -7.63
CA CYS A 18 -7.45 -12.37 -7.23
C CYS A 18 -6.52 -11.97 -8.37
N LYS A 19 -6.76 -12.48 -9.60
CA LYS A 19 -6.00 -12.10 -10.80
C LYS A 19 -6.18 -10.62 -11.16
N LYS A 20 -7.40 -10.08 -11.04
CA LYS A 20 -7.68 -8.66 -11.31
C LYS A 20 -7.09 -7.73 -10.26
N SER A 21 -7.12 -8.13 -8.99
CA SER A 21 -6.60 -7.33 -7.87
C SER A 21 -5.12 -7.57 -7.57
N LYS A 22 -4.46 -8.49 -8.30
CA LYS A 22 -3.06 -8.90 -8.08
C LYS A 22 -2.76 -9.36 -6.65
N ILE A 23 -3.77 -9.93 -5.98
CA ILE A 23 -3.64 -10.50 -4.62
C ILE A 23 -3.18 -11.94 -4.74
N ALA A 24 -2.06 -12.26 -4.09
CA ALA A 24 -1.49 -13.59 -3.98
C ALA A 24 -1.66 -14.17 -2.56
N ILE A 25 -1.49 -15.50 -2.45
CA ILE A 25 -1.46 -16.17 -1.15
C ILE A 25 -0.25 -15.65 -0.37
N GLY A 26 -0.50 -15.11 0.83
CA GLY A 26 0.54 -14.53 1.69
C GLY A 26 0.63 -13.00 1.64
N ASP A 27 -0.11 -12.34 0.74
CA ASP A 27 -0.19 -10.88 0.71
C ASP A 27 -0.94 -10.33 1.93
N THR A 28 -0.50 -9.17 2.41
CA THR A 28 -1.24 -8.40 3.41
C THR A 28 -2.26 -7.52 2.71
N VAL A 29 -3.49 -7.53 3.21
CA VAL A 29 -4.59 -6.73 2.67
C VAL A 29 -5.19 -5.86 3.76
N ASP A 30 -5.61 -4.66 3.40
CA ASP A 30 -6.44 -3.83 4.26
C ASP A 30 -7.91 -4.19 4.04
N ILE A 31 -8.68 -4.23 5.13
CA ILE A 31 -10.09 -4.62 5.11
C ILE A 31 -10.91 -3.51 5.78
N SER A 32 -11.76 -2.86 4.99
CA SER A 32 -12.62 -1.78 5.45
C SER A 32 -14.10 -2.07 5.16
N TYR A 33 -14.98 -1.42 5.92
CA TYR A 33 -16.43 -1.53 5.73
C TYR A 33 -17.03 -0.17 5.40
N GLU A 34 -17.44 0.00 4.15
CA GLU A 34 -18.02 1.26 3.68
C GLU A 34 -19.36 1.03 2.99
N ARG A 35 -20.36 1.83 3.37
CA ARG A 35 -21.69 1.86 2.73
C ARG A 35 -22.35 0.48 2.58
N GLY A 36 -22.17 -0.37 3.59
CA GLY A 36 -22.73 -1.72 3.57
C GLY A 36 -21.90 -2.76 2.83
N LYS A 37 -20.71 -2.41 2.34
CA LYS A 37 -19.83 -3.26 1.53
C LYS A 37 -18.48 -3.45 2.21
N LEU A 38 -17.95 -4.66 2.15
CA LEU A 38 -16.55 -4.94 2.48
C LEU A 38 -15.67 -4.52 1.29
N LEU A 39 -14.73 -3.62 1.55
CA LEU A 39 -13.63 -3.32 0.66
C LEU A 39 -12.40 -4.09 1.14
N ILE A 40 -11.69 -4.70 0.18
CA ILE A 40 -10.42 -5.38 0.42
C ILE A 40 -9.42 -4.77 -0.54
N GLU A 41 -8.40 -4.12 0.01
CA GLU A 41 -7.37 -3.44 -0.76
C GLU A 41 -6.03 -4.14 -0.54
N LYS A 42 -5.29 -4.35 -1.62
CA LYS A 42 -3.94 -4.89 -1.50
C LYS A 42 -3.04 -3.80 -0.95
N ILE A 43 -2.31 -4.11 0.11
CA ILE A 43 -1.20 -3.29 0.56
C ILE A 43 -0.01 -3.67 -0.33
N ASP A 44 0.12 -3.02 -1.49
CA ASP A 44 1.39 -3.08 -2.23
C ASP A 44 2.47 -2.34 -1.42
N GLU A 45 3.72 -2.76 -1.62
CA GLU A 45 4.91 -2.36 -0.84
C GLU A 45 4.83 -0.94 -0.32
N SER A 46 5.09 -0.78 0.99
CA SER A 46 4.85 0.48 1.68
C SER A 46 5.48 1.61 0.88
N TRP A 47 4.72 2.67 0.67
CA TRP A 47 5.21 3.90 0.06
C TRP A 47 6.53 4.34 0.67
N GLU A 48 6.75 4.03 1.95
CA GLU A 48 8.01 4.25 2.66
C GLU A 48 9.18 3.42 2.11
N LYS A 49 8.96 2.17 1.67
CA LYS A 49 9.98 1.34 1.02
C LYS A 49 10.39 1.94 -0.33
N VAL A 50 9.41 2.28 -1.18
CA VAL A 50 9.66 2.92 -2.49
C VAL A 50 10.38 4.25 -2.31
N MET A 51 9.98 5.04 -1.31
CA MET A 51 10.60 6.34 -1.03
C MET A 51 12.01 6.18 -0.43
N LYS A 52 12.26 5.15 0.39
CA LYS A 52 13.61 4.82 0.88
C LYS A 52 14.56 4.36 -0.22
N GLU A 53 14.05 3.73 -1.27
CA GLU A 53 14.87 3.35 -2.44
C GLU A 53 15.34 4.58 -3.24
N THR A 54 14.72 5.75 -3.05
CA THR A 54 15.19 7.02 -3.65
C THR A 54 16.31 7.70 -2.86
N LYS A 55 16.81 7.04 -1.81
CA LYS A 55 17.87 7.57 -0.96
C LYS A 55 19.11 7.95 -1.77
N GLY A 56 19.53 9.21 -1.63
CA GLY A 56 20.67 9.78 -2.36
C GLY A 56 20.37 10.27 -3.79
N ALA A 57 19.16 10.05 -4.33
CA ALA A 57 18.76 10.59 -5.64
C ALA A 57 18.71 12.12 -5.68
N TRP A 58 18.64 12.75 -4.51
CA TRP A 58 18.52 14.19 -4.34
C TRP A 58 19.82 14.90 -3.99
N SER A 59 20.95 14.18 -3.97
CA SER A 59 22.27 14.72 -3.56
C SER A 59 22.74 15.92 -4.38
N GLU A 60 22.31 16.04 -5.64
CA GLU A 60 22.63 17.18 -6.52
C GLU A 60 21.52 18.24 -6.57
N HIS A 61 20.39 18.04 -5.87
CA HIS A 61 19.26 18.94 -5.94
C HIS A 61 19.51 20.22 -5.11
N PRO A 62 19.36 21.44 -5.69
CA PRO A 62 19.76 22.69 -5.02
C PRO A 62 19.07 22.95 -3.69
N VAL A 63 17.87 22.39 -3.48
CA VAL A 63 17.07 22.56 -2.26
C VAL A 63 17.08 21.31 -1.36
N PHE A 64 17.26 20.12 -1.94
CA PHE A 64 17.04 18.85 -1.22
C PHE A 64 18.33 18.04 -1.05
N LYS A 65 19.49 18.59 -1.43
CA LYS A 65 20.81 17.94 -1.31
C LYS A 65 21.18 17.47 0.11
N GLU A 66 20.63 18.12 1.14
CA GLU A 66 20.89 17.80 2.54
C GLU A 66 19.86 16.83 3.11
N MET A 67 18.82 16.47 2.34
CA MET A 67 17.78 15.52 2.74
C MET A 67 18.09 14.14 2.14
N ASP A 68 17.92 13.11 2.95
CA ASP A 68 18.47 11.78 2.70
C ASP A 68 17.56 10.98 1.75
N ASP A 69 16.25 11.04 1.98
CA ASP A 69 15.24 10.35 1.17
C ASP A 69 13.98 11.20 0.91
N ALA A 70 13.15 10.73 0.00
CA ALA A 70 11.93 11.43 -0.38
C ALA A 70 10.86 11.49 0.73
N ILE A 71 10.97 10.68 1.80
CA ILE A 71 10.08 10.78 2.96
C ILE A 71 10.39 12.06 3.73
N GLU A 72 11.68 12.32 3.97
CA GLU A 72 12.14 13.55 4.64
C GLU A 72 11.71 14.81 3.89
N ILE A 73 11.87 14.79 2.56
CA ILE A 73 11.44 15.87 1.67
C ILE A 73 9.91 16.12 1.76
N VAL A 74 9.11 15.05 1.74
CA VAL A 74 7.64 15.13 1.82
C VAL A 74 7.18 15.61 3.19
N ASN A 75 7.82 15.17 4.27
CA ASN A 75 7.49 15.62 5.64
C ASN A 75 7.84 17.10 5.82
N TRP A 76 9.02 17.53 5.35
CA TRP A 76 9.43 18.93 5.35
C TRP A 76 8.45 19.82 4.57
N MET A 77 8.06 19.43 3.35
CA MET A 77 7.06 20.17 2.55
C MET A 77 5.69 20.26 3.23
N ARG A 78 5.32 19.27 4.04
CA ARG A 78 4.06 19.24 4.79
C ARG A 78 4.14 20.00 6.11
N GLY A 79 5.29 20.57 6.46
CA GLY A 79 5.52 21.24 7.75
C GLY A 79 5.41 20.29 8.94
N LYS A 80 5.64 18.99 8.72
CA LYS A 80 5.70 17.99 9.78
C LYS A 80 7.17 17.84 10.17
N GLU A 81 7.55 18.42 11.30
CA GLU A 81 8.80 18.09 12.00
C GLU A 81 8.75 16.67 12.57
#